data_AF-A0A265V146-F1
#
_entry.id   AF-A0A265V146-F1
#
_cell.length_a   1.000
_cell.length_b   1.000
_cell.length_c   1.000
_cell.angle_alpha   90.00
_cell.angle_beta   90.00
_cell.angle_gamma   90.00
#
_symmetry.space_group_name_H-M   'P 1'
#
loop_
_entity.id
_entity.type
_entity.pdbx_description
1 polymer ?
#
loop_
_entity_poly.entity_id
_entity_poly.type
_entity_poly.pdbx_seq_one_letter_code
_entity_poly.pdbx_strand_id
1 'polypeptide(L)'
;MSDENKDLGDDLNDMLGDAKKGAKKAADKASEKAEEFSKEAKKLGHEAKEKASEFADEAKETAKEFTEGAKEAFGQNSGDNKKLLAGILGILFGSLGVHKFILGYNKEGGILLGVTLIGYILACVGIGIFIVWITAVIGLIEGIIYLTKSDEDFYNTYQVGKKPWF
;
A
#
# COMPACT_ATOMS: atom_id res chain seq x y z
N MET A 1 -50.90 -62.81 -48.29
CA MET A 1 -49.82 -62.60 -47.30
C MET A 1 -48.94 -61.38 -47.62
N SER A 2 -49.25 -60.54 -48.62
CA SER A 2 -48.39 -59.41 -49.01
C SER A 2 -48.92 -58.03 -48.61
N ASP A 3 -50.23 -57.91 -48.31
CA ASP A 3 -50.86 -56.61 -48.00
C ASP A 3 -50.66 -56.17 -46.54
N GLU A 4 -50.61 -57.10 -45.57
CA GLU A 4 -50.33 -56.77 -44.15
C GLU A 4 -48.90 -56.27 -43.91
N ASN A 5 -47.93 -56.68 -44.74
CA ASN A 5 -46.53 -56.29 -44.56
C ASN A 5 -46.21 -54.88 -45.09
N LYS A 6 -47.13 -54.30 -45.88
CA LYS A 6 -46.99 -52.96 -46.46
C LYS A 6 -47.51 -51.87 -45.51
N ASP A 7 -48.62 -52.16 -44.82
CA ASP A 7 -49.25 -51.29 -43.82
C ASP A 7 -48.33 -51.06 -42.60
N LEU A 8 -47.67 -52.13 -42.12
CA LEU A 8 -46.68 -52.08 -41.04
C LEU A 8 -45.43 -51.25 -41.38
N GLY A 9 -45.04 -51.18 -42.66
CA GLY A 9 -43.87 -50.42 -43.11
C GLY A 9 -44.12 -48.92 -43.17
N ASP A 10 -45.33 -48.52 -43.56
CA ASP A 10 -45.74 -47.10 -43.60
C ASP A 10 -45.94 -46.54 -42.18
N ASP A 11 -46.56 -47.31 -41.27
CA ASP A 11 -46.77 -46.90 -39.88
C ASP A 11 -45.42 -46.74 -39.12
N LEU A 12 -44.45 -47.61 -39.42
CA LEU A 12 -43.10 -47.53 -38.85
C LEU A 12 -42.33 -46.29 -39.34
N ASN A 13 -42.51 -45.90 -40.61
CA ASN A 13 -41.89 -44.69 -41.16
C ASN A 13 -42.50 -43.42 -40.59
N ASP A 14 -43.82 -43.39 -40.34
CA ASP A 14 -44.50 -42.25 -39.75
C ASP A 14 -44.08 -42.07 -38.28
N MET A 15 -44.01 -43.15 -37.49
CA MET A 15 -43.48 -43.10 -36.13
C MET A 15 -42.02 -42.65 -36.07
N LEU A 16 -41.18 -43.09 -37.03
CA LEU A 16 -39.78 -42.65 -37.11
C LEU A 16 -39.68 -41.17 -37.49
N GLY A 17 -40.58 -40.70 -38.36
CA GLY A 17 -40.74 -39.30 -38.73
C GLY A 17 -41.07 -38.42 -37.53
N ASP A 18 -42.04 -38.83 -36.73
CA ASP A 18 -42.45 -38.11 -35.52
C ASP A 18 -41.39 -38.15 -34.42
N ALA A 19 -40.71 -39.28 -34.23
CA ALA A 19 -39.58 -39.39 -33.31
C ALA A 19 -38.44 -38.42 -33.70
N LYS A 20 -38.12 -38.33 -34.99
CA LYS A 20 -37.10 -37.40 -35.51
C LYS A 20 -37.52 -35.94 -35.36
N LYS A 21 -38.81 -35.63 -35.55
CA LYS A 21 -39.38 -34.29 -35.33
C LYS A 21 -39.32 -33.89 -33.85
N GLY A 22 -39.66 -34.81 -32.95
CA GLY A 22 -39.56 -34.63 -31.51
C GLY A 22 -38.12 -34.38 -31.06
N ALA A 23 -37.18 -35.17 -31.56
CA ALA A 23 -35.74 -35.00 -31.30
C ALA A 23 -35.23 -33.63 -31.77
N LYS A 24 -35.61 -33.20 -32.99
CA LYS A 24 -35.21 -31.90 -33.53
C LYS A 24 -35.75 -30.75 -32.68
N LYS A 25 -37.03 -30.81 -32.28
CA LYS A 25 -37.68 -29.77 -31.46
C LYS A 25 -37.08 -29.68 -30.04
N ALA A 26 -36.66 -30.82 -29.48
CA ALA A 26 -35.95 -30.86 -28.20
C ALA A 26 -34.53 -30.27 -28.31
N ALA A 27 -33.82 -30.57 -29.40
CA ALA A 27 -32.51 -30.00 -29.67
C ALA A 27 -32.57 -28.48 -29.89
N ASP A 28 -33.55 -27.98 -30.64
CA ASP A 28 -33.75 -26.54 -30.88
C ASP A 28 -34.01 -25.79 -29.55
N LYS A 29 -34.87 -26.33 -28.67
CA LYS A 29 -35.11 -25.75 -27.33
C LYS A 29 -33.89 -25.79 -26.43
N ALA A 30 -33.09 -26.86 -26.51
CA ALA A 30 -31.86 -26.97 -25.74
C ALA A 30 -30.82 -25.94 -26.21
N SER A 31 -30.70 -25.74 -27.52
CA SER A 31 -29.84 -24.72 -28.12
C SER A 31 -30.25 -23.32 -27.70
N GLU A 32 -31.55 -23.01 -27.74
CA GLU A 32 -32.08 -21.69 -27.37
C GLU A 32 -31.81 -21.34 -25.90
N LYS A 33 -32.04 -22.31 -24.98
CA LYS A 33 -31.70 -22.13 -23.56
C LYS A 33 -30.21 -21.99 -23.29
N ALA A 34 -29.37 -22.70 -24.05
CA ALA A 34 -27.92 -22.58 -23.92
C ALA A 34 -27.42 -21.20 -24.37
N GLU A 35 -28.01 -20.65 -25.44
CA GLU A 35 -27.69 -19.29 -25.90
C GLU A 35 -28.13 -18.21 -24.90
N GLU A 36 -29.32 -18.35 -24.32
CA GLU A 36 -29.84 -17.42 -23.30
C GLU A 36 -28.92 -17.42 -22.06
N PHE A 37 -28.57 -18.60 -21.56
CA PHE A 37 -27.66 -18.74 -20.42
C PHE A 37 -26.27 -18.16 -20.71
N SER A 38 -25.74 -18.37 -21.93
CA SER A 38 -24.45 -17.81 -22.34
C SER A 38 -24.46 -16.29 -22.39
N LYS A 39 -25.55 -15.69 -22.90
CA LYS A 39 -25.71 -14.23 -22.95
C LYS A 39 -25.78 -13.64 -21.55
N GLU A 40 -26.52 -14.28 -20.64
CA GLU A 40 -26.67 -13.81 -19.27
C GLU A 40 -25.35 -13.93 -18.47
N ALA A 41 -24.63 -15.04 -18.64
CA ALA A 41 -23.31 -15.23 -18.06
C ALA A 41 -22.28 -14.19 -18.57
N LYS A 42 -22.29 -13.88 -19.88
CA LYS A 42 -21.44 -12.83 -20.46
C LYS A 42 -21.77 -11.46 -19.89
N LYS A 43 -23.06 -11.13 -19.74
CA LYS A 43 -23.51 -9.84 -19.22
C LYS A 43 -23.07 -9.65 -17.77
N LEU A 44 -23.26 -10.67 -16.94
CA LEU A 44 -22.88 -10.67 -15.52
C LEU A 44 -21.35 -10.60 -15.34
N GLY A 45 -20.60 -11.30 -16.19
CA GLY A 45 -19.14 -11.20 -16.23
C GLY A 45 -18.64 -9.81 -16.64
N HIS A 46 -19.32 -9.13 -17.56
CA HIS A 46 -18.95 -7.79 -17.99
C HIS A 46 -19.21 -6.75 -16.90
N GLU A 47 -20.37 -6.81 -16.23
CA GLU A 47 -20.71 -5.92 -15.11
C GLU A 47 -19.78 -6.14 -13.91
N ALA A 48 -19.42 -7.39 -13.61
CA ALA A 48 -18.46 -7.69 -12.55
C ALA A 48 -17.05 -7.15 -12.86
N LYS A 49 -16.62 -7.25 -14.13
CA LYS A 49 -15.34 -6.72 -14.59
C LYS A 49 -15.30 -5.20 -14.53
N GLU A 50 -16.38 -4.53 -14.94
CA GLU A 50 -16.51 -3.08 -14.93
C GLU A 50 -16.44 -2.51 -13.50
N LYS A 51 -17.21 -3.09 -12.58
CA LYS A 51 -17.16 -2.72 -11.16
C LYS A 51 -15.80 -2.99 -10.51
N ALA A 52 -15.15 -4.08 -10.90
CA ALA A 52 -13.80 -4.39 -10.42
C ALA A 52 -12.76 -3.39 -10.94
N SER A 53 -12.87 -2.94 -12.20
CA SER A 53 -12.00 -1.89 -12.74
C SER A 53 -12.24 -0.54 -12.09
N GLU A 54 -13.50 -0.13 -11.89
CA GLU A 54 -13.83 1.12 -11.22
C GLU A 54 -13.28 1.14 -9.79
N PHE A 55 -13.48 0.07 -9.02
CA PHE A 55 -12.93 -0.02 -7.67
C PHE A 55 -11.39 -0.03 -7.65
N ALA A 56 -10.76 -0.70 -8.62
CA ALA A 56 -9.30 -0.71 -8.71
C ALA A 56 -8.74 0.66 -9.09
N ASP A 57 -9.42 1.40 -9.96
CA ASP A 57 -9.00 2.74 -10.36
C ASP A 57 -9.25 3.75 -9.23
N GLU A 58 -10.36 3.65 -8.50
CA GLU A 58 -10.63 4.48 -7.31
C GLU A 58 -9.62 4.21 -6.17
N ALA A 59 -9.28 2.94 -5.94
CA ALA A 59 -8.23 2.57 -4.98
C ALA A 59 -6.85 3.08 -5.41
N LYS A 60 -6.53 3.04 -6.71
CA LYS A 60 -5.29 3.60 -7.24
C LYS A 60 -5.24 5.12 -7.10
N GLU A 61 -6.34 5.82 -7.41
CA GLU A 61 -6.41 7.26 -7.26
C GLU A 61 -6.29 7.67 -5.78
N THR A 62 -7.00 7.00 -4.87
CA THR A 62 -6.85 7.21 -3.41
C THR A 62 -5.41 6.97 -2.94
N ALA A 63 -4.76 5.90 -3.42
CA ALA A 63 -3.37 5.63 -3.09
C ALA A 63 -2.40 6.67 -3.66
N LYS A 64 -2.67 7.17 -4.88
CA LYS A 64 -1.91 8.27 -5.48
C LYS A 64 -2.08 9.55 -4.68
N GLU A 65 -3.31 9.96 -4.37
CA GLU A 65 -3.60 11.16 -3.57
C GLU A 65 -2.96 11.07 -2.18
N PHE A 66 -3.01 9.91 -1.53
CA PHE A 66 -2.31 9.70 -0.26
C PHE A 66 -0.79 9.81 -0.42
N THR A 67 -0.23 9.20 -1.47
CA THR A 67 1.22 9.25 -1.72
C THR A 67 1.68 10.65 -2.09
N GLU A 68 0.88 11.39 -2.86
CA GLU A 68 1.14 12.79 -3.21
C GLU A 68 0.98 13.70 -2.00
N GLY A 69 -0.07 13.56 -1.20
CA GLY A 69 -0.23 14.30 0.05
C GLY A 69 0.88 14.00 1.06
N ALA A 70 1.31 12.74 1.17
CA ALA A 70 2.49 12.37 1.95
C ALA A 70 3.77 12.95 1.34
N LYS A 71 3.93 12.94 0.02
CA LYS A 71 5.08 13.54 -0.67
C LYS A 71 5.04 15.07 -0.60
N GLU A 72 3.90 15.70 -0.44
CA GLU A 72 3.78 17.14 -0.25
C GLU A 72 4.14 17.47 1.21
N ALA A 73 3.48 16.82 2.17
CA ALA A 73 3.73 17.00 3.60
C ALA A 73 5.17 16.64 4.03
N PHE A 74 5.75 15.58 3.45
CA PHE A 74 7.08 15.07 3.83
C PHE A 74 8.14 15.29 2.75
N GLY A 75 7.77 15.58 1.50
CA GLY A 75 8.68 15.64 0.35
C GLY A 75 8.63 16.95 -0.44
N GLN A 76 7.83 17.96 -0.07
CA GLN A 76 7.92 19.31 -0.66
C GLN A 76 9.24 20.01 -0.34
N ASN A 77 10.12 19.34 0.43
CA ASN A 77 11.49 19.74 0.67
C ASN A 77 12.51 18.86 -0.07
N SER A 78 12.15 18.31 -1.25
CA SER A 78 12.99 17.50 -2.15
C SER A 78 14.23 18.22 -2.72
N GLY A 79 14.69 19.31 -2.11
CA GLY A 79 16.11 19.66 -2.09
C GLY A 79 16.68 19.28 -0.74
N ASP A 80 17.13 18.02 -0.57
CA ASP A 80 17.97 17.57 0.55
C ASP A 80 17.50 17.89 1.99
N ASN A 81 16.31 18.41 2.26
CA ASN A 81 16.00 19.00 3.56
C ASN A 81 15.55 17.96 4.58
N LYS A 82 16.54 17.26 5.15
CA LYS A 82 16.43 16.32 6.29
C LYS A 82 15.94 16.97 7.59
N LYS A 83 15.51 18.24 7.55
CA LYS A 83 15.11 19.07 8.68
C LYS A 83 13.95 18.47 9.47
N LEU A 84 12.85 18.17 8.78
CA LEU A 84 11.64 17.64 9.43
C LEU A 84 11.94 16.30 10.10
N LEU A 85 12.64 15.42 9.38
CA LEU A 85 13.05 14.11 9.87
C LEU A 85 14.00 14.23 11.07
N ALA A 86 15.04 15.06 10.99
CA ALA A 86 15.99 15.29 12.08
C ALA A 86 15.31 15.96 13.29
N GLY A 87 14.35 16.87 13.06
CA GLY A 87 13.60 17.53 14.11
C GLY A 87 12.70 16.59 14.89
N ILE A 88 11.86 15.81 14.20
CA ILE A 88 10.97 14.82 14.82
C ILE A 88 11.78 13.76 15.57
N LEU A 89 12.85 13.25 14.95
CA LEU A 89 13.70 12.25 15.61
C LEU A 89 14.52 12.83 16.75
N GLY A 90 14.82 14.13 16.74
CA GLY A 90 15.42 14.83 17.87
C GLY A 90 14.46 14.91 19.05
N ILE A 91 13.17 15.12 18.80
CA ILE A 91 12.16 15.15 19.87
C ILE A 91 11.91 13.74 20.44
N LEU A 92 11.71 12.73 19.59
CA LEU A 92 11.33 11.39 20.04
C LEU A 92 12.51 10.53 20.50
N PHE A 93 13.66 10.65 19.82
CA PHE A 93 14.84 9.81 20.03
C PHE A 93 16.12 10.66 20.24
N GLY A 94 15.97 11.89 20.72
CA GLY A 94 17.06 12.82 20.92
C GLY A 94 18.12 12.34 21.91
N SER A 95 17.70 11.65 22.98
CA SER A 95 18.62 11.07 23.97
C SER A 95 19.55 10.01 23.36
N LEU A 96 19.12 9.35 22.27
CA LEU A 96 19.91 8.35 21.56
C LEU A 96 20.83 8.96 20.48
N GLY A 97 20.57 10.20 20.06
CA GLY A 97 21.35 10.87 19.02
C GLY A 97 21.00 10.48 17.59
N VAL A 98 19.86 9.80 17.38
CA VAL A 98 19.42 9.30 16.05
C VAL A 98 19.31 10.43 15.03
N HIS A 99 18.85 11.61 15.46
CA HIS A 99 18.73 12.80 14.62
C HIS A 99 20.06 13.28 14.03
N LYS A 100 21.19 13.02 14.69
CA LYS A 100 22.52 13.38 14.21
C LYS A 100 23.03 12.43 13.12
N PHE A 101 22.73 11.14 13.22
CA PHE A 101 23.14 10.15 12.21
C PHE A 101 22.55 10.45 10.84
N ILE A 102 21.31 10.95 10.79
CA ILE A 102 20.61 11.28 9.55
C ILE A 102 21.27 12.44 8.81
N LEU A 103 21.80 13.41 9.56
CA LEU A 103 22.55 14.54 9.03
C LEU A 103 24.00 14.16 8.64
N GLY A 104 24.40 12.91 8.91
CA GLY A 104 25.74 12.38 8.62
C GLY A 104 26.76 12.65 9.71
N TYR A 105 26.34 13.07 10.90
CA TYR A 105 27.18 13.29 12.08
C TYR A 105 27.37 11.99 12.87
N ASN A 106 27.97 10.99 12.22
CA ASN A 106 28.13 9.65 12.80
C ASN A 106 28.99 9.65 14.06
N LYS A 107 29.97 10.57 14.15
CA LYS A 107 30.85 10.69 15.33
C LYS A 107 30.09 11.27 16.52
N GLU A 108 29.37 12.36 16.31
CA GLU A 108 28.63 13.08 17.33
C GLU A 108 27.42 12.29 17.82
N GLY A 109 26.69 11.65 16.90
CA GLY A 109 25.62 10.71 17.23
C GLY A 109 26.14 9.53 18.05
N GLY A 110 27.31 8.99 17.68
CA GLY A 110 27.97 7.91 18.42
C GLY A 110 28.41 8.32 19.83
N ILE A 111 28.91 9.56 20.00
CA ILE A 111 29.25 10.11 21.32
C ILE A 111 27.99 10.24 22.18
N LEU A 112 26.91 10.82 21.64
CA LEU A 112 25.66 10.97 22.41
C LEU A 112 25.10 9.61 22.82
N LEU A 113 25.09 8.64 21.90
CA LEU A 113 24.66 7.28 22.18
C LEU A 113 25.55 6.61 23.24
N GLY A 114 26.87 6.75 23.14
CA GLY A 114 27.82 6.21 24.11
C GLY A 114 27.66 6.82 25.51
N VAL A 115 27.51 8.14 25.60
CA VAL A 115 27.28 8.86 26.87
C VAL A 115 25.94 8.45 27.47
N THR A 116 24.89 8.33 26.67
CA THR A 116 23.58 7.88 27.14
C THR A 116 23.63 6.43 27.64
N LEU A 117 24.33 5.52 26.94
CA LEU A 117 24.53 4.14 27.39
C LEU A 117 25.32 4.05 28.70
N ILE A 118 26.42 4.81 28.82
CA ILE A 118 27.18 4.91 30.08
C ILE A 118 26.29 5.50 31.18
N GLY A 119 25.49 6.52 30.85
CA GLY A 119 24.49 7.10 31.73
C GLY A 119 23.48 6.07 32.22
N TYR A 120 22.98 5.19 31.36
CA TYR A 120 22.09 4.09 31.74
C TYR A 120 22.78 3.09 32.68
N ILE A 121 24.04 2.73 32.42
CA ILE A 121 24.81 1.82 33.30
C ILE A 121 25.02 2.46 34.68
N LEU A 122 25.41 3.74 34.71
CA LEU A 122 25.62 4.49 35.96
C LEU A 122 24.31 4.88 36.64
N ALA A 123 23.17 4.84 35.95
CA ALA A 123 21.85 5.12 36.52
C ALA A 123 21.45 4.04 37.53
N CYS A 124 21.96 2.81 37.40
CA CYS A 124 21.81 1.76 38.40
C CYS A 124 22.43 2.15 39.77
N VAL A 125 23.39 3.07 39.79
CA VAL A 125 24.02 3.63 40.99
C VAL A 125 23.43 5.02 41.34
N GLY A 126 22.34 5.42 40.69
CA GLY A 126 21.62 6.69 40.89
C GLY A 126 22.25 7.91 40.21
N ILE A 127 23.57 7.95 40.06
CA ILE A 127 24.29 9.12 39.52
C ILE A 127 24.05 9.29 38.01
N GLY A 128 23.88 8.20 37.26
CA GLY A 128 23.69 8.26 35.81
C GLY A 128 22.33 8.80 35.35
N ILE A 129 21.35 8.93 36.25
CA ILE A 129 20.03 9.50 35.94
C ILE A 129 20.17 10.94 35.45
N PHE A 130 21.06 11.73 36.06
CA PHE A 130 21.32 13.10 35.63
C PHE A 130 21.93 13.16 34.23
N ILE A 131 22.80 12.20 33.87
CA ILE A 131 23.44 12.13 32.55
C ILE A 131 22.39 11.82 31.46
N VAL A 132 21.51 10.84 31.72
CA VAL A 132 20.43 10.49 30.79
C VAL A 132 19.44 11.65 30.64
N TRP A 133 19.16 12.38 31.72
CA TRP A 133 18.27 13.53 31.67
C TRP A 133 18.87 14.69 30.87
N ILE A 134 20.16 15.00 31.07
CA ILE A 134 20.87 16.04 30.31
C ILE A 134 20.91 15.70 28.82
N THR A 135 21.25 14.47 28.46
CA THR A 135 21.31 14.03 27.04
C THR A 135 19.93 14.06 26.37
N ALA A 136 18.86 13.72 27.09
CA ALA A 136 17.48 13.86 26.60
C ALA A 136 17.09 15.32 26.34
N VAL A 137 17.44 16.23 27.26
CA VAL A 137 17.16 17.67 27.11
C VAL A 137 17.94 18.27 25.93
N ILE A 138 19.20 17.88 25.74
CA ILE A 138 20.00 18.31 24.58
C ILE A 138 19.33 17.87 23.27
N GLY A 139 18.94 16.60 23.17
CA GLY A 139 18.26 16.09 21.98
C GLY A 139 16.92 16.77 21.70
N LEU A 140 16.13 17.05 22.75
CA LEU A 140 14.87 17.77 22.64
C LEU A 140 15.07 19.21 22.13
N ILE A 141 16.03 19.94 22.70
CA ILE A 141 16.35 21.30 22.26
C ILE A 141 16.79 21.30 20.80
N GLU A 142 17.66 20.37 20.40
CA GLU A 142 18.09 20.25 19.00
C GLU A 142 16.92 19.92 18.06
N GLY A 143 16.02 19.02 18.47
CA GLY A 143 14.81 18.70 17.72
C GLY A 143 13.94 19.93 17.48
N ILE A 144 13.73 20.75 18.52
CA ILE A 144 12.98 22.01 18.41
C ILE A 144 13.72 23.03 17.53
N ILE A 145 15.04 23.20 17.69
CA ILE A 145 15.85 24.12 16.87
C ILE A 145 15.76 23.76 15.38
N TYR A 146 15.82 22.47 15.05
CA TYR A 146 15.70 22.02 13.67
C TYR A 146 14.33 22.33 13.09
N LEU A 147 13.25 22.10 13.84
CA LEU A 147 11.88 22.41 13.38
C LEU A 147 11.59 23.91 13.30
N THR A 148 12.24 24.72 14.14
CA THR A 148 12.00 26.17 14.22
C THR A 148 12.87 27.01 13.28
N LYS A 149 13.95 26.44 12.72
CA LYS A 149 14.76 27.12 11.70
C LYS A 149 14.07 27.16 10.34
N SER A 150 14.37 28.16 9.52
CA SER A 150 13.99 28.13 8.10
C SER A 150 14.70 26.97 7.38
N ASP A 151 14.11 26.46 6.30
CA ASP A 151 14.69 25.32 5.57
C ASP A 151 16.08 25.65 4.98
N GLU A 152 16.24 26.86 4.46
CA GLU A 152 17.51 27.35 3.90
C GLU A 152 18.58 27.51 4.99
N ASP A 153 18.22 28.10 6.14
CA ASP A 153 19.15 28.23 7.26
C ASP A 153 19.56 26.86 7.80
N PHE A 154 18.63 25.91 7.86
CA PHE A 154 18.92 24.56 8.29
C PHE A 154 19.89 23.86 7.34
N TYR A 155 19.63 23.93 6.04
CA TYR A 155 20.49 23.34 5.02
C TYR A 155 21.92 23.89 5.10
N ASN A 156 22.05 25.22 5.09
CA ASN A 156 23.35 25.89 5.14
C ASN A 156 24.10 25.61 6.45
N THR A 157 23.39 25.56 7.59
CA THR A 157 24.03 25.35 8.90
C THR A 157 24.40 23.89 9.16
N TYR A 158 23.48 22.96 8.95
CA TYR A 158 23.62 21.57 9.41
C TYR A 158 23.86 20.55 8.30
N GLN A 159 23.70 20.91 7.03
CA GLN A 159 24.01 19.99 5.93
C GLN A 159 25.30 20.37 5.24
N VAL A 160 25.42 21.65 4.86
CA VAL A 160 26.63 22.20 4.21
C VAL A 160 27.68 22.57 5.26
N GLY A 161 27.30 23.41 6.22
CA GLY A 161 28.21 23.92 7.27
C GLY A 161 28.61 22.90 8.32
N LYS A 162 27.99 21.72 8.32
CA LYS A 162 28.30 20.58 9.20
C LYS A 162 28.42 20.96 10.69
N LYS A 163 27.55 21.84 11.19
CA LYS A 163 27.54 22.25 12.60
C LYS A 163 27.13 21.09 13.53
N PRO A 164 28.02 20.61 14.43
CA PRO A 164 27.80 19.36 15.17
C PRO A 164 26.83 19.46 16.35
N TRP A 165 26.70 20.62 17.00
CA TRP A 165 25.82 20.86 18.15
C TRP A 165 25.21 22.25 18.08
N PHE A 166 23.95 22.38 18.54
CA PHE A 166 23.16 23.63 18.61
C PHE A 166 23.56 24.68 17.60
#